data_AF-A0A959CBW9-F1
#
_entry.id   AF-A0A959CBW9-F1
#
_cell.length_a   1.000
_cell.length_b   1.000
_cell.length_c   1.000
_cell.angle_alpha   90.00
_cell.angle_beta   90.00
_cell.angle_gamma   90.00
#
_symmetry.space_group_name_H-M   'P 1'
#
loop_
_entity.id
_entity.type
_entity.pdbx_description
1 polymer ?
#
loop_
_entity_poly.entity_id
_entity_poly.type
_entity_poly.pdbx_seq_one_letter_code
_entity_poly.pdbx_strand_id
1 'polypeptide(L)'
;KRSDKGFFLMVEGSQIDWACHANDPDWLHAEMVDFDKTIKQVLEFAASNGETLVIVTGDHECGGLSLTDGSTKRDFKPTFASRLHTATMVPVFAYGPQAALFNGIFDNTEIYSKMRAALDLQEYK
;
A
#
# COMPACT_ATOMS: atom_id res chain seq x y z
N LYS A 1 25.42 -6.74 12.24
CA LYS A 1 25.58 -5.34 12.70
C LYS A 1 24.57 -4.48 11.95
N ARG A 2 23.94 -3.48 12.59
CA ARG A 2 23.11 -2.50 11.85
C ARG A 2 24.02 -1.60 11.00
N SER A 3 23.52 -1.16 9.86
CA SER A 3 24.23 -0.25 8.94
C SER A 3 24.11 1.18 9.43
N ASP A 4 25.17 1.97 9.32
CA ASP A 4 25.16 3.41 9.60
C ASP A 4 24.61 4.23 8.42
N LYS A 5 24.34 3.59 7.28
CA LYS A 5 23.82 4.23 6.05
C LYS A 5 22.30 4.12 5.90
N GLY A 6 21.59 3.66 6.93
CA GLY A 6 20.16 3.33 6.83
C GLY A 6 19.89 1.99 6.13
N PHE A 7 18.65 1.81 5.67
CA PHE A 7 18.16 0.59 5.03
C PHE A 7 17.06 0.87 4.01
N PHE A 8 16.83 -0.08 3.11
CA PHE A 8 15.61 -0.21 2.32
C PHE A 8 14.89 -1.48 2.78
N LEU A 9 13.58 -1.39 2.97
CA LEU A 9 12.73 -2.52 3.35
C LEU A 9 11.47 -2.47 2.50
N MET A 10 11.11 -3.62 1.94
CA MET A 10 9.82 -3.85 1.30
C MET A 10 9.06 -4.88 2.12
N VAL A 11 7.80 -4.57 2.43
CA VAL A 11 6.88 -5.45 3.16
C VAL A 11 5.60 -5.56 2.33
N GLU A 12 5.10 -6.77 2.16
CA GLU A 12 3.96 -7.08 1.29
C GLU A 12 2.87 -7.82 2.07
N GLY A 13 1.64 -7.29 2.05
CA GLY A 13 0.44 -7.98 2.50
C GLY A 13 -0.12 -8.88 1.40
N SER A 14 0.61 -9.92 1.03
CA SER A 14 0.40 -10.66 -0.23
C SER A 14 -0.94 -11.38 -0.35
N GLN A 15 -1.54 -11.78 0.78
CA GLN A 15 -2.78 -12.57 0.77
C GLN A 15 -4.05 -11.74 0.58
N ILE A 16 -3.96 -10.40 0.60
CA ILE A 16 -5.09 -9.52 0.22
C ILE A 16 -5.55 -9.86 -1.19
N ASP A 17 -4.62 -10.04 -2.12
CA ASP A 17 -4.90 -10.43 -3.51
C ASP A 17 -5.55 -11.83 -3.60
N TRP A 18 -5.05 -12.80 -2.84
CA TRP A 18 -5.59 -14.16 -2.83
C TRP A 18 -7.02 -14.22 -2.29
N ALA A 19 -7.30 -13.46 -1.23
CA ALA A 19 -8.65 -13.33 -0.70
C ALA A 19 -9.61 -12.71 -1.72
N CYS A 20 -9.16 -11.69 -2.47
CA CYS A 20 -9.92 -11.12 -3.57
C CYS A 20 -10.14 -12.11 -4.72
N HIS A 21 -9.14 -12.88 -5.14
CA HIS A 21 -9.31 -13.94 -6.14
C HIS A 21 -10.32 -15.02 -5.72
N ALA A 22 -10.40 -15.30 -4.41
CA ALA A 22 -11.36 -16.23 -3.84
C ALA A 22 -12.78 -15.61 -3.70
N ASN A 23 -12.92 -14.29 -3.84
CA ASN A 23 -14.10 -13.51 -3.47
C ASN A 23 -14.53 -13.79 -2.01
N ASP A 24 -13.56 -13.92 -1.11
CA ASP A 24 -13.80 -14.23 0.30
C ASP A 24 -13.73 -12.95 1.16
N PRO A 25 -14.87 -12.39 1.60
CA PRO A 25 -14.89 -11.13 2.32
C PRO A 25 -14.32 -11.22 3.74
N ASP A 26 -14.44 -12.39 4.39
CA ASP A 26 -13.95 -12.58 5.76
C ASP A 26 -12.43 -12.74 5.75
N TRP A 27 -11.89 -13.49 4.78
CA TRP A 27 -10.45 -13.57 4.56
C TRP A 27 -9.87 -12.22 4.17
N LEU A 28 -10.51 -11.51 3.23
CA LEU A 28 -10.06 -10.18 2.82
C LEU A 28 -10.00 -9.22 4.01
N HIS A 29 -11.04 -9.20 4.84
CA HIS A 29 -11.07 -8.36 6.03
C HIS A 29 -9.95 -8.72 7.00
N ALA A 30 -9.69 -10.01 7.24
CA ALA A 30 -8.61 -10.45 8.10
C ALA A 30 -7.22 -10.00 7.60
N GLU A 31 -6.95 -10.12 6.29
CA GLU A 31 -5.67 -9.70 5.70
C GLU A 31 -5.51 -8.18 5.70
N MET A 32 -6.58 -7.42 5.45
CA MET A 32 -6.55 -5.96 5.57
C MET A 32 -6.26 -5.51 7.01
N VAL A 33 -6.83 -6.18 8.01
CA VAL A 33 -6.55 -5.92 9.43
C VAL A 33 -5.10 -6.27 9.79
N ASP A 34 -4.55 -7.33 9.21
CA ASP A 34 -3.15 -7.70 9.45
C ASP A 34 -2.17 -6.70 8.82
N PHE A 35 -2.46 -6.25 7.60
CA PHE A 35 -1.67 -5.23 6.93
C PHE A 35 -1.76 -3.88 7.65
N ASP A 36 -2.93 -3.48 8.16
CA ASP A 36 -3.10 -2.27 8.99
C ASP A 36 -2.22 -2.29 10.26
N LYS A 37 -2.16 -3.43 10.97
CA LYS A 37 -1.26 -3.59 12.12
C LYS A 37 0.20 -3.40 11.72
N THR A 38 0.59 -3.90 10.56
CA THR A 38 1.95 -3.74 10.02
C THR A 38 2.23 -2.27 9.70
N ILE A 39 1.31 -1.57 9.01
CA ILE A 39 1.41 -0.13 8.71
C ILE A 39 1.56 0.66 10.02
N LYS A 40 0.76 0.36 11.04
CA LYS A 40 0.87 1.00 12.35
C LYS A 40 2.29 0.91 12.92
N GLN A 41 2.90 -0.29 12.91
CA GLN A 41 4.26 -0.47 13.43
C GLN A 41 5.31 0.32 12.62
N VAL A 42 5.18 0.35 11.29
CA VAL A 42 6.09 1.09 10.42
C VAL A 42 5.96 2.60 10.61
N LEU A 43 4.73 3.11 10.78
CA LEU A 43 4.49 4.52 11.06
C LEU A 43 5.00 4.94 12.46
N GLU A 44 4.80 4.10 13.48
CA GLU A 44 5.36 4.33 14.83
C GLU A 44 6.89 4.40 14.79
N PHE A 45 7.54 3.51 14.04
CA PHE A 45 8.99 3.55 13.83
C PHE A 45 9.45 4.81 13.09
N ALA A 46 8.76 5.19 12.01
CA ALA A 46 9.11 6.37 11.23
C ALA A 46 8.94 7.66 12.04
N ALA A 47 7.87 7.75 12.84
CA ALA A 47 7.62 8.87 13.74
C ALA A 47 8.68 8.96 14.86
N SER A 48 9.23 7.83 15.32
CA SER A 48 10.19 7.83 16.44
C SER A 48 11.59 8.30 16.04
N ASN A 49 11.96 8.25 14.76
CA ASN A 49 13.27 8.74 14.28
C ASN A 49 13.18 10.02 13.44
N GLY A 50 12.05 10.28 12.77
CA GLY A 50 11.87 11.48 11.92
C GLY A 50 12.70 11.49 10.62
N GLU A 51 13.45 10.42 10.33
CA GLU A 51 14.36 10.30 9.18
C GLU A 51 13.89 9.21 8.19
N THR A 52 12.77 8.54 8.47
CA THR A 52 12.24 7.44 7.65
C THR A 52 11.13 7.92 6.73
N LEU A 53 11.28 7.70 5.42
CA LEU A 53 10.20 7.78 4.45
C LEU A 53 9.46 6.43 4.39
N VAL A 54 8.14 6.49 4.57
CA VAL A 54 7.24 5.35 4.40
C VAL A 54 6.36 5.60 3.18
N ILE A 55 6.27 4.61 2.30
CA ILE A 55 5.38 4.61 1.13
C ILE A 55 4.50 3.37 1.21
N VAL A 56 3.18 3.54 1.08
CA VAL A 56 2.19 2.45 1.09
C VAL A 56 1.36 2.56 -0.17
N THR A 57 1.25 1.47 -0.92
CA THR A 57 0.44 1.41 -2.14
C THR A 57 -0.02 -0.03 -2.42
N GLY A 58 -0.91 -0.19 -3.39
CA GLY A 58 -1.19 -1.48 -4.02
C GLY A 58 -0.40 -1.61 -5.32
N ASP A 59 -0.16 -2.82 -5.77
CA ASP A 59 0.38 -3.11 -7.11
C ASP A 59 -0.72 -3.09 -8.19
N HIS A 60 -1.93 -3.55 -7.84
CA HIS A 60 -3.16 -3.44 -8.62
C HIS A 60 -4.40 -3.66 -7.74
N GLU A 61 -5.60 -3.44 -8.31
CA GLU A 61 -6.86 -3.86 -7.67
C GLU A 61 -7.22 -5.29 -8.10
N CYS A 62 -7.83 -6.05 -7.19
CA CYS A 62 -8.29 -7.42 -7.46
C CYS A 62 -9.75 -7.60 -7.03
N GLY A 63 -10.54 -8.24 -7.90
CA GLY A 63 -11.92 -8.65 -7.62
C GLY A 63 -13.01 -7.65 -8.05
N GLY A 64 -12.66 -6.39 -8.36
CA GLY A 64 -13.65 -5.34 -8.65
C GLY A 64 -14.57 -5.12 -7.46
N LEU A 65 -13.99 -5.02 -6.25
CA LEU A 65 -14.75 -4.97 -5.00
C LEU A 65 -15.64 -3.72 -4.95
N SER A 66 -16.90 -3.91 -4.60
CA SER A 66 -17.89 -2.82 -4.49
C SER A 66 -18.83 -3.02 -3.31
N LEU A 67 -19.14 -1.94 -2.61
CA LEU A 67 -20.23 -1.91 -1.63
C LEU A 67 -21.53 -1.52 -2.34
N THR A 68 -22.45 -2.48 -2.42
CA THR A 68 -23.77 -2.29 -3.05
C THR A 68 -24.88 -2.16 -2.00
N ASP A 69 -26.11 -1.93 -2.47
CA ASP A 69 -27.30 -1.93 -1.64
C ASP A 69 -27.35 -3.17 -0.74
N GLY A 70 -27.62 -2.96 0.56
CA GLY A 70 -27.62 -4.02 1.58
C GLY A 70 -26.37 -4.04 2.47
N SER A 71 -25.27 -3.40 2.07
CA SER A 71 -24.15 -3.10 2.97
C SER A 71 -24.53 -1.98 3.95
N THR A 72 -24.15 -2.13 5.23
CA THR A 72 -24.34 -1.08 6.24
C THR A 72 -23.05 -0.83 7.01
N LYS A 73 -22.99 0.26 7.80
CA LYS A 73 -21.84 0.52 8.68
C LYS A 73 -21.54 -0.60 9.68
N ARG A 74 -22.51 -1.47 9.96
CA ARG A 74 -22.37 -2.59 10.91
C ARG A 74 -22.27 -3.95 10.22
N ASP A 75 -22.45 -3.99 8.91
CA ASP A 75 -22.60 -5.22 8.14
C ASP A 75 -21.87 -5.02 6.80
N PHE A 76 -20.59 -5.41 6.79
CA PHE A 76 -19.71 -5.31 5.63
C PHE A 76 -20.02 -6.46 4.67
N LYS A 77 -20.73 -6.15 3.59
CA LYS A 77 -21.15 -7.11 2.57
C LYS A 77 -20.64 -6.68 1.20
N PRO A 78 -19.34 -6.82 0.94
CA PRO A 78 -18.79 -6.45 -0.35
C PRO A 78 -19.29 -7.43 -1.42
N THR A 79 -19.42 -6.91 -2.62
CA THR A 79 -19.65 -7.68 -3.84
C THR A 79 -18.40 -7.63 -4.69
N PHE A 80 -18.17 -8.70 -5.45
CA PHE A 80 -17.01 -8.84 -6.32
C PHE A 80 -17.51 -9.04 -7.76
N ALA A 81 -17.01 -8.24 -8.68
CA ALA A 81 -17.37 -8.31 -10.10
C ALA A 81 -16.53 -9.34 -10.88
N SER A 82 -15.37 -9.70 -10.36
CA SER A 82 -14.39 -10.57 -11.03
C SER A 82 -13.68 -11.47 -10.00
N ARG A 83 -12.97 -12.48 -10.51
CA ARG A 83 -11.94 -13.23 -9.75
C ARG A 83 -10.53 -12.95 -10.32
N LEU A 84 -10.37 -11.81 -10.98
CA LEU A 84 -9.13 -11.36 -11.61
C LEU A 84 -8.92 -9.88 -11.24
N HIS A 85 -7.81 -9.32 -11.70
CA HIS A 85 -7.45 -7.93 -11.46
C HIS A 85 -8.33 -6.96 -12.24
N THR A 86 -8.42 -5.71 -11.77
CA THR A 86 -9.02 -4.60 -12.52
C THR A 86 -8.03 -3.46 -12.73
N ALA A 87 -8.36 -2.55 -13.66
CA ALA A 87 -7.53 -1.39 -13.98
C ALA A 87 -7.80 -0.17 -13.06
N THR A 88 -8.38 -0.41 -11.87
CA THR A 88 -8.65 0.67 -10.92
C THR A 88 -7.34 1.30 -10.46
N MET A 89 -7.29 2.64 -10.41
CA MET A 89 -6.12 3.34 -9.88
C MET A 89 -5.94 3.00 -8.39
N VAL A 90 -4.74 2.59 -8.02
CA VAL A 90 -4.35 2.33 -6.63
C VAL A 90 -3.85 3.61 -5.97
N PRO A 91 -4.18 3.86 -4.69
CA PRO A 91 -3.65 5.01 -3.98
C PRO A 91 -2.17 4.81 -3.65
N VAL A 92 -1.42 5.91 -3.62
CA VAL A 92 -0.08 5.96 -3.02
C VAL A 92 -0.15 6.89 -1.81
N PHE A 93 0.12 6.35 -0.63
CA PHE A 93 0.25 7.11 0.61
C PHE A 93 1.72 7.25 0.97
N ALA A 94 2.12 8.41 1.47
CA ALA A 94 3.49 8.64 1.92
C ALA A 94 3.52 9.43 3.25
N TYR A 95 4.47 9.07 4.12
CA TYR A 95 4.72 9.72 5.40
C TYR A 95 6.24 9.89 5.63
N GLY A 96 6.63 10.98 6.27
CA GLY A 96 8.02 11.29 6.60
C GLY A 96 8.69 12.27 5.62
N PRO A 97 10.03 12.40 5.67
CA PRO A 97 10.78 13.30 4.81
C PRO A 97 10.50 13.04 3.32
N GLN A 98 10.33 14.11 2.54
CA GLN A 98 10.06 14.06 1.10
C GLN A 98 8.75 13.38 0.66
N ALA A 99 7.82 13.08 1.59
CA ALA A 99 6.52 12.47 1.26
C ALA A 99 5.73 13.25 0.19
N ALA A 100 5.90 14.57 0.10
CA ALA A 100 5.24 15.42 -0.89
C ALA A 100 5.58 15.05 -2.36
N LEU A 101 6.69 14.35 -2.62
CA LEU A 101 7.06 13.86 -3.96
C LEU A 101 6.03 12.84 -4.52
N PHE A 102 5.26 12.20 -3.64
CA PHE A 102 4.29 11.16 -3.98
C PHE A 102 2.85 11.69 -4.06
N ASN A 103 2.65 13.01 -4.08
CA ASN A 103 1.34 13.62 -4.30
C ASN A 103 1.00 13.65 -5.80
N GLY A 104 -0.29 13.50 -6.11
CA GLY A 104 -0.83 13.63 -7.46
C GLY A 104 -1.14 12.28 -8.12
N ILE A 105 -1.33 12.32 -9.43
CA ILE A 105 -1.60 11.14 -10.28
C ILE A 105 -0.36 10.94 -11.16
N PHE A 106 0.20 9.74 -11.12
CA PHE A 106 1.41 9.37 -11.85
C PHE A 106 1.42 7.86 -12.10
N ASP A 107 2.27 7.43 -13.03
CA ASP A 107 2.44 6.01 -13.34
C ASP A 107 3.27 5.30 -12.26
N ASN A 108 3.04 4.00 -12.05
CA ASN A 108 3.77 3.25 -11.01
C ASN A 108 5.29 3.20 -11.28
N THR A 109 5.72 3.34 -12.55
CA THR A 109 7.14 3.42 -12.92
C THR A 109 7.81 4.67 -12.31
N GLU A 110 7.05 5.73 -12.03
CA GLU A 110 7.57 6.94 -11.41
C GLU A 110 7.85 6.76 -9.91
N ILE A 111 7.33 5.71 -9.25
CA ILE A 111 7.61 5.45 -7.83
C ILE A 111 9.12 5.21 -7.64
N TYR A 112 9.76 4.48 -8.56
CA TYR A 112 11.21 4.23 -8.52
C TYR A 112 12.01 5.54 -8.59
N SER A 113 11.74 6.39 -9.58
CA SER A 113 12.47 7.65 -9.74
C SER A 113 12.21 8.61 -8.58
N LYS A 114 10.99 8.66 -8.04
CA LYS A 114 10.65 9.44 -6.84
C LYS A 114 11.37 8.93 -5.60
N MET A 115 11.48 7.61 -5.38
CA MET A 115 12.27 7.05 -4.28
C MET A 115 13.75 7.42 -4.40
N ARG A 116 14.29 7.41 -5.62
CA ARG A 116 15.67 7.81 -5.87
C ARG A 116 15.92 9.28 -5.58
N ALA A 117 15.01 10.15 -6.01
CA ALA A 117 15.06 11.57 -5.67
C ALA A 117 14.95 11.79 -4.15
N ALA A 118 14.08 11.02 -3.47
CA ALA A 118 13.91 11.07 -2.02
C ALA A 118 15.17 10.65 -1.22
N LEU A 119 16.10 9.94 -1.85
CA LEU A 119 17.35 9.49 -1.25
C LEU A 119 18.57 10.28 -1.76
N ASP A 120 18.35 11.35 -2.53
CA ASP A 120 19.40 12.14 -3.20
C ASP A 120 20.37 11.27 -4.04
N LEU A 121 19.83 10.22 -4.64
CA LEU A 121 20.59 9.31 -5.49
C LEU A 121 20.51 9.82 -6.93
N GLN A 122 21.56 10.46 -7.44
CA GLN A 122 21.67 11.01 -8.82
C GLN A 122 21.13 10.08 -9.91
N GLU A 123 20.27 10.54 -10.83
CA GLU A 123 19.72 9.71 -11.90
C GLU A 123 20.77 8.84 -12.62
N TYR A 124 20.38 7.60 -12.90
CA TYR A 124 21.16 6.75 -13.80
C TYR A 124 20.96 7.32 -15.21
N LYS A 125 22.01 7.90 -15.79
CA LYS A 125 22.02 8.29 -17.21
C LYS A 125 21.90 7.07 -18.11
#